data_AF-A0A9Q6N183-F1
#
_entry.id   AF-A0A9Q6N183-F1
#
_cell.length_a   1.000
_cell.length_b   1.000
_cell.length_c   1.000
_cell.angle_alpha   90.00
_cell.angle_beta   90.00
_cell.angle_gamma   90.00
#
_symmetry.space_group_name_H-M   'P 1'
#
loop_
_entity.id
_entity.type
_entity.pdbx_description
1 polymer ?
#
loop_
_entity_poly.entity_id
_entity_poly.type
_entity_poly.pdbx_seq_one_letter_code
_entity_poly.pdbx_strand_id
1 'polypeptide(L)'
;MHGNVNDICARLLDQFDPSTPLSILIWTTDDIHDSTSDMCLSHQEAESVLAEISECHSHHQYGVGRDTIWSLAKQLREDAARERKITVSAGPLQEVLKLAAEFLRLEDIQGGEGAAKRLYADESEAVRSVRETLEKLTRPDAVSAPHRMQEPSK
;
A
#
# COMPACT_ATOMS: atom_id res chain seq x y z
N MET A 1 -21.23 -1.20 14.57
CA MET A 1 -21.51 0.25 14.69
C MET A 1 -20.23 0.93 15.12
N HIS A 2 -19.97 2.15 14.65
CA HIS A 2 -18.75 2.90 14.98
C HIS A 2 -19.12 4.33 15.36
N GLY A 3 -18.38 4.92 16.29
CA GLY A 3 -18.66 6.21 16.90
C GLY A 3 -18.37 6.20 18.40
N ASN A 4 -18.72 7.28 19.08
CA ASN A 4 -18.61 7.32 20.54
C ASN A 4 -19.80 6.60 21.21
N VAL A 5 -19.72 6.45 22.53
CA VAL A 5 -20.74 5.78 23.34
C VAL A 5 -22.14 6.37 23.13
N ASN A 6 -22.26 7.71 23.12
CA ASN A 6 -23.56 8.36 22.97
C ASN A 6 -24.16 8.07 21.60
N ASP A 7 -23.36 8.15 20.53
CA ASP A 7 -23.82 7.91 19.16
C ASP A 7 -24.26 6.45 18.99
N ILE A 8 -23.50 5.51 19.55
CA ILE A 8 -23.83 4.08 19.50
C ILE A 8 -25.13 3.81 20.27
N CYS A 9 -25.26 4.33 21.49
CA CYS A 9 -26.48 4.18 22.29
C CYS A 9 -27.71 4.79 21.60
N ALA A 10 -27.59 5.98 21.03
CA ALA A 10 -28.69 6.62 20.31
C ALA A 10 -29.16 5.76 19.12
N ARG A 11 -28.22 5.21 18.34
CA ARG A 11 -28.54 4.35 17.20
C ARG A 11 -29.12 2.99 17.62
N LEU A 12 -28.70 2.44 18.77
CA LEU A 12 -29.28 1.19 19.29
C LEU A 12 -30.76 1.38 19.67
N LEU A 13 -31.09 2.51 20.31
CA LEU A 13 -32.46 2.84 20.70
C LEU A 13 -33.35 3.17 19.49
N ASP A 14 -32.77 3.67 18.40
CA ASP A 14 -33.48 3.92 17.14
C ASP A 14 -33.79 2.62 16.38
N GLN A 15 -32.90 1.61 16.47
CA GLN A 15 -32.98 0.38 15.67
C GLN A 15 -33.65 -0.80 16.38
N PHE A 16 -33.62 -0.85 17.71
CA PHE A 16 -34.10 -1.97 18.49
C PHE A 16 -35.07 -1.53 19.57
N ASP A 17 -36.10 -2.33 19.81
CA ASP A 17 -36.98 -2.11 20.96
C ASP A 17 -36.16 -2.25 22.26
N PRO A 18 -36.32 -1.32 23.23
CA PRO A 18 -35.53 -1.34 24.47
C PRO A 18 -35.63 -2.63 25.30
N SER A 19 -36.69 -3.42 25.09
CA SER A 19 -36.89 -4.72 25.76
C SER A 19 -36.29 -5.91 25.01
N THR A 20 -35.75 -5.69 23.80
CA THR A 20 -35.14 -6.74 22.99
C THR A 20 -33.85 -7.24 23.66
N PRO A 21 -33.71 -8.55 23.94
CA PRO A 21 -32.45 -9.09 24.41
C PRO A 21 -31.41 -9.07 23.29
N LEU A 22 -30.27 -8.44 23.55
CA LEU A 22 -29.20 -8.25 22.58
C LEU A 22 -27.84 -8.43 23.23
N SER A 23 -26.89 -8.96 22.44
CA SER A 23 -25.48 -9.12 22.82
C SER A 23 -24.64 -8.27 21.87
N ILE A 24 -23.76 -7.44 22.43
CA ILE A 24 -22.95 -6.49 21.66
C ILE A 24 -21.48 -6.79 21.92
N LEU A 25 -20.70 -6.88 20.85
CA LEU A 25 -19.25 -6.91 20.91
C LEU A 25 -18.71 -5.49 20.66
N ILE A 26 -17.90 -4.99 21.59
CA ILE A 26 -17.32 -3.65 21.52
C ILE A 26 -15.83 -3.81 21.24
N TRP A 27 -15.33 -3.02 20.29
CA TRP A 27 -13.91 -2.92 19.96
C TRP A 27 -13.43 -1.50 20.25
N THR A 28 -12.37 -1.38 21.05
CA THR A 28 -11.67 -0.13 21.34
C THR A 28 -10.27 -0.16 20.74
N THR A 29 -9.57 0.98 20.70
CA THR A 29 -8.18 1.03 20.23
C THR A 29 -7.27 0.13 21.05
N ASP A 30 -7.54 0.02 22.35
CA ASP A 30 -6.78 -0.83 23.26
C ASP A 30 -6.97 -2.32 22.90
N ASP A 31 -8.21 -2.74 22.58
CA ASP A 31 -8.48 -4.10 22.12
C ASP A 31 -7.78 -4.41 20.78
N ILE A 32 -7.66 -3.41 19.89
CA ILE A 32 -6.88 -3.55 18.65
C ILE A 32 -5.40 -3.77 18.97
N HIS A 33 -4.82 -2.97 19.88
CA HIS A 33 -3.43 -3.13 20.30
C HIS A 33 -3.17 -4.50 20.93
N ASP A 34 -4.04 -4.97 21.81
CA ASP A 34 -3.93 -6.30 22.42
C ASP A 34 -4.05 -7.41 21.36
N SER A 35 -4.93 -7.22 20.39
CA SER A 35 -5.14 -8.16 19.29
C SER A 35 -3.96 -8.22 18.31
N THR A 36 -3.19 -7.13 18.21
CA THR A 36 -2.08 -6.93 17.27
C THR A 36 -0.75 -6.64 17.98
N SER A 37 -0.59 -7.17 19.19
CA SER A 37 0.56 -6.89 20.07
C SER A 37 1.93 -7.19 19.42
N ASP A 38 1.97 -8.14 18.48
CA ASP A 38 3.14 -8.51 17.68
C ASP A 38 3.48 -7.48 16.60
N MET A 39 2.52 -6.66 16.17
CA MET A 39 2.69 -5.67 15.11
C MET A 39 3.21 -4.33 15.63
N CYS A 40 3.08 -4.03 16.92
CA CYS A 40 3.41 -2.70 17.47
C CYS A 40 2.74 -1.57 16.66
N LEU A 41 1.41 -1.65 16.48
CA LEU A 41 0.66 -0.59 15.80
C LEU A 41 0.81 0.74 16.53
N SER A 42 0.89 1.84 15.78
CA SER A 42 0.66 3.18 16.30
C SER A 42 -0.82 3.42 16.61
N HIS A 43 -1.11 4.44 17.41
CA HIS A 43 -2.50 4.80 17.75
C HIS A 43 -3.33 5.11 16.49
N GLN A 44 -2.75 5.83 15.53
CA GLN A 44 -3.41 6.17 14.26
C GLN A 44 -3.70 4.91 13.41
N GLU A 45 -2.79 3.95 13.38
CA GLU A 45 -3.03 2.67 12.69
C GLU A 45 -4.18 1.90 13.37
N ALA A 46 -4.23 1.88 14.71
CA ALA A 46 -5.31 1.23 15.45
C ALA A 46 -6.68 1.90 15.20
N GLU A 47 -6.74 3.24 15.15
CA GLU A 47 -7.95 3.98 14.77
C GLU A 47 -8.39 3.64 13.33
N SER A 48 -7.43 3.51 12.41
CA SER A 48 -7.71 3.17 11.02
C SER A 48 -8.30 1.76 10.89
N VAL A 49 -7.82 0.80 11.69
CA VAL A 49 -8.42 -0.55 11.77
C VAL A 49 -9.85 -0.50 12.32
N LEU A 50 -10.13 0.33 13.33
CA LEU A 50 -11.50 0.52 13.84
C LEU A 50 -12.44 1.13 12.80
N ALA A 51 -11.93 2.05 11.96
CA ALA A 51 -12.69 2.63 10.86
C ALA A 51 -13.02 1.57 9.81
N GLU A 52 -12.06 0.74 9.41
CA GLU A 52 -12.28 -0.35 8.43
C GLU A 52 -13.31 -1.39 8.90
N ILE A 53 -13.32 -1.74 10.18
CA ILE A 53 -14.36 -2.60 10.77
C ILE A 53 -15.75 -2.02 10.56
N SER A 54 -15.88 -0.69 10.59
CA SER A 54 -17.15 0.00 10.43
C SER A 54 -17.67 -0.03 8.99
N GLU A 55 -16.77 -0.07 8.02
CA GLU A 55 -17.09 -0.08 6.59
C GLU A 55 -17.39 -1.50 6.07
N CYS A 56 -16.93 -2.54 6.77
CA CYS A 56 -17.10 -3.91 6.30
C CYS A 56 -18.52 -4.47 6.53
N HIS A 57 -19.33 -4.47 5.47
CA HIS A 57 -20.74 -4.89 5.52
C HIS A 57 -20.96 -6.37 5.79
N SER A 58 -20.02 -7.24 5.42
CA SER A 58 -20.15 -8.70 5.57
C SER A 58 -19.99 -9.18 7.01
N HIS A 59 -19.28 -8.42 7.86
CA HIS A 59 -19.01 -8.80 9.25
C HIS A 59 -20.14 -8.44 10.23
N HIS A 60 -21.17 -7.71 9.77
CA HIS A 60 -22.33 -7.36 10.58
C HIS A 60 -23.18 -8.57 11.02
N GLN A 61 -23.08 -9.70 10.31
CA GLN A 61 -23.91 -10.87 10.59
C GLN A 61 -23.31 -11.82 11.64
N TYR A 62 -21.98 -11.85 11.78
CA TYR A 62 -21.27 -12.79 12.66
C TYR A 62 -20.33 -12.12 13.67
N GLY A 63 -20.27 -10.78 13.67
CA GLY A 63 -19.30 -10.04 14.46
C GLY A 63 -17.89 -10.11 13.88
N VAL A 64 -16.98 -9.35 14.47
CA VAL A 64 -15.56 -9.30 14.08
C VAL A 64 -14.75 -10.01 15.15
N GLY A 65 -14.06 -11.08 14.77
CA GLY A 65 -13.17 -11.84 15.65
C GLY A 65 -11.75 -11.28 15.63
N ARG A 66 -10.92 -11.71 16.60
CA ARG A 66 -9.52 -11.31 16.73
C ARG A 66 -8.70 -11.56 15.46
N ASP A 67 -8.89 -12.71 14.80
CA ASP A 67 -8.15 -13.05 13.58
C ASP A 67 -8.47 -12.09 12.43
N THR A 68 -9.70 -11.58 12.38
CA THR A 68 -10.12 -10.56 11.41
C THR A 68 -9.42 -9.23 11.70
N ILE A 69 -9.33 -8.83 12.97
CA ILE A 69 -8.58 -7.62 13.38
C ILE A 69 -7.12 -7.70 12.93
N TRP A 70 -6.47 -8.83 13.20
CA TRP A 70 -5.08 -9.04 12.82
C TRP A 70 -4.90 -8.99 11.29
N SER A 71 -5.81 -9.62 10.55
CA SER A 71 -5.79 -9.61 9.08
C SER A 71 -5.99 -8.21 8.50
N LEU A 72 -6.94 -7.43 9.03
CA LEU A 72 -7.18 -6.05 8.62
C LEU A 72 -5.98 -5.15 8.91
N ALA A 73 -5.40 -5.26 10.11
CA ALA A 73 -4.20 -4.51 10.48
C ALA A 73 -3.01 -4.82 9.57
N LYS A 74 -2.81 -6.10 9.24
CA LYS A 74 -1.78 -6.53 8.29
C LYS A 74 -2.01 -5.92 6.91
N GLN A 75 -3.23 -6.03 6.39
CA GLN A 75 -3.56 -5.52 5.07
C GLN A 75 -3.35 -4.00 5.00
N LEU A 76 -3.81 -3.26 6.01
CA LEU A 76 -3.67 -1.80 6.08
C LEU A 76 -2.20 -1.37 6.04
N ARG A 77 -1.31 -2.13 6.69
CA ARG A 77 0.13 -1.90 6.61
C ARG A 77 0.72 -2.23 5.25
N GLU A 78 0.30 -3.34 4.64
CA GLU A 78 0.75 -3.72 3.31
C GLU A 78 0.31 -2.69 2.26
N ASP A 79 -0.90 -2.17 2.39
CA ASP A 79 -1.45 -1.11 1.53
C ASP A 79 -0.70 0.22 1.75
N ALA A 80 -0.50 0.63 3.01
CA ALA A 80 0.30 1.81 3.33
C ALA A 80 1.75 1.70 2.84
N ALA A 81 2.36 0.51 2.92
CA ALA A 81 3.70 0.24 2.40
C ALA A 81 3.73 0.29 0.86
N ARG A 82 2.71 -0.24 0.19
CA ARG A 82 2.55 -0.22 -1.27
C ARG A 82 2.39 1.20 -1.81
N GLU A 83 1.71 2.07 -1.08
CA GLU A 83 1.49 3.46 -1.48
C GLU A 83 2.61 4.42 -1.07
N ARG A 84 3.56 3.96 -0.25
CA ARG A 84 4.66 4.81 0.24
C ARG A 84 5.60 5.21 -0.89
N LYS A 85 5.45 6.45 -1.37
CA LYS A 85 6.36 7.07 -2.34
C LYS A 85 7.60 7.59 -1.62
N ILE A 86 8.75 6.99 -1.91
CA ILE A 86 10.06 7.45 -1.41
C ILE A 86 10.76 8.20 -2.55
N THR A 87 11.19 9.43 -2.29
CA THR A 87 12.04 10.18 -3.22
C THR A 87 13.49 9.72 -3.06
N VAL A 88 14.07 9.21 -4.15
CA VAL A 88 15.48 8.83 -4.24
C VAL A 88 16.17 9.66 -5.32
N SER A 89 17.40 10.06 -5.05
CA SER A 89 18.22 10.77 -6.03
C SER A 89 18.56 9.86 -7.21
N ALA A 90 18.40 10.37 -8.44
CA ALA A 90 18.59 9.59 -9.66
C ALA A 90 20.00 8.98 -9.79
N GLY A 91 21.05 9.72 -9.40
CA GLY A 91 22.43 9.24 -9.49
C GLY A 91 22.68 7.96 -8.66
N PRO A 92 22.49 8.00 -7.33
CA PRO A 92 22.60 6.80 -6.49
C PRO A 92 21.72 5.65 -6.95
N LEU A 93 20.48 5.93 -7.39
CA LEU A 93 19.58 4.90 -7.90
C LEU A 93 20.12 4.23 -9.18
N GLN A 94 20.71 5.00 -10.10
CA GLN A 94 21.35 4.45 -11.30
C GLN A 94 22.52 3.52 -10.96
N GLU A 95 23.35 3.87 -9.97
CA GLU A 95 24.47 3.01 -9.56
C GLU A 95 23.99 1.70 -8.93
N VAL A 96 22.96 1.74 -8.09
CA VAL A 96 22.34 0.53 -7.53
C VAL A 96 21.76 -0.36 -8.64
N LEU A 97 21.08 0.23 -9.64
CA LEU A 97 20.50 -0.53 -10.75
C LEU A 97 21.56 -1.13 -11.69
N LYS A 98 22.71 -0.48 -11.86
CA LYS A 98 23.85 -1.05 -12.59
C LYS A 98 24.38 -2.27 -11.86
N LEU A 99 24.61 -2.15 -10.55
CA LEU A 99 25.11 -3.25 -9.72
C LEU A 99 24.14 -4.44 -9.72
N ALA A 100 22.84 -4.19 -9.53
CA ALA A 100 21.82 -5.23 -9.56
C ALA A 100 21.74 -5.94 -10.93
N ALA A 101 21.86 -5.20 -12.02
CA ALA A 101 21.87 -5.80 -13.35
C ALA A 101 23.15 -6.58 -13.65
N GLU A 102 24.30 -6.13 -13.13
CA GLU A 102 25.54 -6.89 -13.25
C GLU A 102 25.47 -8.21 -12.47
N PHE A 103 24.90 -8.19 -11.26
CA PHE A 103 24.62 -9.39 -10.48
C PHE A 103 23.75 -10.37 -11.27
N LEU A 104 22.59 -9.94 -11.77
CA LEU A 104 21.70 -10.79 -12.56
C LEU A 104 22.40 -11.36 -13.82
N ARG A 105 23.22 -10.55 -14.49
CA ARG A 105 24.01 -11.01 -15.64
C ARG A 105 25.03 -12.09 -15.25
N LEU A 106 25.69 -11.94 -14.10
CA LEU A 106 26.64 -12.93 -13.60
C LEU A 106 25.94 -14.25 -13.23
N GLU A 107 24.75 -14.18 -12.64
CA GLU A 107 23.93 -15.35 -12.35
C GLU A 107 23.54 -16.11 -13.63
N ASP A 108 23.19 -15.41 -14.71
CA ASP A 108 22.95 -16.06 -16.01
C ASP A 108 24.22 -16.70 -16.61
N ILE A 109 25.39 -16.14 -16.36
CA ILE A 109 26.67 -16.70 -16.82
C ILE A 109 27.04 -17.95 -16.02
N GLN A 110 26.82 -17.95 -14.71
CA GLN A 110 27.25 -19.03 -13.80
C GLN A 110 26.22 -20.15 -13.67
N GLY A 111 24.93 -19.80 -13.59
CA GLY A 111 23.81 -20.73 -13.46
C GLY A 111 23.21 -21.19 -14.80
N GLY A 112 23.72 -20.65 -15.92
CA GLY A 112 23.21 -20.89 -17.27
C GLY A 112 22.10 -19.93 -17.67
N GLU A 113 21.84 -19.85 -18.98
CA GLU A 113 20.91 -18.87 -19.56
C GLU A 113 19.53 -18.90 -18.86
N GLY A 114 19.08 -17.73 -18.40
CA GLY A 114 17.81 -17.58 -17.70
C GLY A 114 17.82 -18.08 -16.25
N ALA A 115 18.97 -18.36 -15.66
CA ALA A 115 19.09 -18.62 -14.23
C ALA A 115 18.63 -17.41 -13.41
N ALA A 116 18.97 -16.19 -13.81
CA ALA A 116 18.57 -14.98 -13.11
C ALA A 116 17.04 -14.83 -13.06
N LYS A 117 16.35 -15.09 -14.18
CA LYS A 117 14.88 -15.06 -14.23
C LYS A 117 14.20 -16.18 -13.44
N ARG A 118 14.86 -17.34 -13.30
CA ARG A 118 14.30 -18.49 -12.57
C ARG A 118 14.52 -18.37 -11.06
N LEU A 119 15.66 -17.84 -10.65
CA LEU A 119 16.08 -17.76 -9.24
C LEU A 119 15.69 -16.42 -8.59
N TYR A 120 15.62 -15.34 -9.39
CA TYR A 120 15.40 -13.96 -8.93
C TYR A 120 14.36 -13.26 -9.83
N ALA A 121 13.17 -13.86 -9.94
CA ALA A 121 12.12 -13.40 -10.85
C ALA A 121 11.63 -11.99 -10.50
N ASP A 122 11.34 -11.75 -9.22
CA ASP A 122 10.82 -10.48 -8.72
C ASP A 122 11.87 -9.36 -8.84
N GLU A 123 13.14 -9.65 -8.55
CA GLU A 123 14.24 -8.70 -8.69
C GLU A 123 14.52 -8.36 -10.16
N SER A 124 14.48 -9.37 -11.04
CA SER A 124 14.62 -9.18 -12.49
C SER A 124 13.53 -8.27 -13.04
N GLU A 125 12.31 -8.42 -12.53
CA GLU A 125 11.18 -7.55 -12.86
C GLU A 125 11.33 -6.14 -12.31
N ALA A 126 11.69 -6.02 -11.04
CA ALA A 126 11.88 -4.73 -10.39
C ALA A 126 12.98 -3.91 -11.09
N VAL A 127 14.16 -4.50 -11.35
CA VAL A 127 15.27 -3.81 -12.03
C VAL A 127 14.88 -3.33 -13.42
N ARG A 128 14.15 -4.16 -14.19
CA ARG A 128 13.62 -3.79 -15.52
C ARG A 128 12.64 -2.63 -15.43
N SER A 129 11.64 -2.74 -14.56
CA SER A 129 10.58 -1.72 -14.38
C SER A 129 11.14 -0.36 -13.99
N VAL A 130 12.08 -0.33 -13.03
CA VAL A 130 12.70 0.93 -12.57
C VAL A 130 13.60 1.53 -13.66
N ARG A 131 14.34 0.71 -14.41
CA ARG A 131 15.19 1.18 -15.52
C ARG A 131 14.37 1.83 -16.62
N GLU A 132 13.30 1.19 -17.07
CA GLU A 132 12.39 1.75 -18.09
C GLU A 132 11.80 3.09 -17.62
N THR A 133 11.47 3.20 -16.34
CA THR A 133 10.95 4.43 -15.75
C THR A 133 11.99 5.55 -15.75
N LEU A 134 13.23 5.25 -15.35
CA LEU A 134 14.32 6.23 -15.41
C LEU A 134 14.64 6.67 -16.85
N GLU A 135 14.63 5.75 -17.82
CA GLU A 135 14.87 6.08 -19.23
C GLU A 135 13.80 7.04 -19.78
N LYS A 136 12.52 6.81 -19.43
CA LYS A 136 11.41 7.72 -19.77
C LYS A 136 11.57 9.10 -19.14
N LEU A 137 12.05 9.18 -17.90
CA LEU A 137 12.28 10.45 -17.20
C LEU A 137 13.52 11.21 -17.69
N THR A 138 14.50 10.51 -18.28
CA THR A 138 15.78 11.10 -18.73
C THR A 138 15.75 11.54 -20.21
N ARG A 139 14.73 11.12 -20.98
CA ARG A 139 14.49 11.63 -22.35
C ARG A 139 13.44 12.75 -22.32
N PRO A 140 13.83 14.03 -22.20
CA PRO A 140 12.90 15.10 -22.52
C PRO A 140 12.62 15.06 -24.02
N ASP A 141 11.37 15.30 -24.41
CA ASP A 141 10.89 15.28 -25.78
C ASP A 141 11.86 15.92 -26.77
N ALA A 142 12.08 15.21 -27.88
CA ALA A 142 12.79 15.72 -29.03
C ALA A 142 12.09 16.98 -29.57
N VAL A 143 12.73 18.13 -29.35
CA VAL A 143 12.81 19.29 -30.26
C VAL A 143 11.51 19.61 -31.02
N SER A 144 10.63 20.42 -30.41
CA SER A 144 9.79 21.33 -31.20
C SER A 144 10.69 22.45 -31.73
N ALA A 145 11.09 22.34 -33.01
CA ALA A 145 11.83 23.39 -33.71
C ALA A 145 11.00 24.69 -33.79
N PRO A 146 11.60 25.89 -33.59
CA PRO A 146 10.87 27.13 -33.75
C PRO A 146 10.55 27.37 -35.23
N HIS A 147 9.27 27.63 -35.48
CA HIS A 147 8.72 28.01 -36.78
C HIS A 147 9.42 29.27 -37.29
N ARG A 148 10.12 29.15 -38.42
CA ARG A 148 10.82 30.23 -39.12
C ARG A 148 9.76 31.25 -39.59
N MET A 149 9.66 32.40 -38.92
CA MET A 149 8.90 33.54 -39.45
C MET A 149 9.56 33.99 -40.76
N GLN A 150 8.83 33.89 -41.86
CA GLN A 150 9.15 34.62 -43.08
C GLN A 150 8.70 36.07 -42.87
N GLU A 151 9.65 37.00 -42.84
CA GLU A 151 9.38 38.42 -43.04
C GLU A 151 8.88 38.65 -44.48
N PRO A 152 7.83 39.46 -44.70
CA PRO A 152 7.49 39.89 -46.05
C PRO A 152 8.41 41.05 -46.48
N SER A 153 9.06 40.88 -47.62
CA SER A 153 9.73 41.96 -48.35
C SER A 153 8.73 43.00 -48.85
N LYS A 154 9.23 44.25 -48.88
CA LYS A 154 8.65 45.50 -49.39
C LYS A 154 7.67 45.40 -50.55
#